data_AF-A0A2B2BSC2-F1
#
_entry.id   AF-A0A2B2BSC2-F1
#
_cell.length_a   1.000
_cell.length_b   1.000
_cell.length_c   1.000
_cell.angle_alpha   90.00
_cell.angle_beta   90.00
_cell.angle_gamma   90.00
#
_symmetry.space_group_name_H-M   'P 1'
#
loop_
_entity.id
_entity.type
_entity.pdbx_description
1 polymer ?
#
loop_
_entity_poly.entity_id
_entity_poly.type
_entity_poly.pdbx_seq_one_letter_code
_entity_poly.pdbx_strand_id
1 'polypeptide(L)'
;FLDKYGKFKDGLNNRSVRRINLKDFRNLKFDATLPKQIQAIINNRIQLNKEIEMSYDGMLIMRVYDEGLTKELLYDDNMLTKVKHWQVPVGVTYKEFVVHDFEKLQMLVVAGMTRYGKTVFLKNAITTLINNEPDNVKFTLIDLKGGLAFSRFMACKQVQTVAKNGEETLEALEAIHEDLIKRQEHFLANGWEDIGEAGWEERHFIVVDEGAEIAGFEEKADRDRATHLLGEIARIGAGLGYRLIFATQYPTADVFPRQVKANKAQPYASS
;
A
#
# COMPACT_ATOMS: atom_id res chain seq x y z
N PHE A 1 7.53 24.15 -18.97
CA PHE A 1 6.14 24.40 -18.54
C PHE A 1 5.98 24.21 -17.03
N LEU A 2 6.69 23.26 -16.42
CA LEU A 2 6.70 23.01 -14.98
C LEU A 2 7.13 24.23 -14.15
N ASP A 3 8.07 25.06 -14.62
CA ASP A 3 8.49 26.30 -13.92
C ASP A 3 7.37 27.34 -13.76
N LYS A 4 6.27 27.20 -14.50
CA LYS A 4 5.08 28.06 -14.41
C LYS A 4 3.97 27.47 -13.54
N TYR A 5 4.16 26.27 -12.99
CA TYR A 5 3.17 25.55 -12.15
C TYR A 5 2.60 26.43 -11.04
N GLY A 6 3.47 27.03 -10.21
CA GLY A 6 3.04 27.87 -9.09
C GLY A 6 2.19 29.04 -9.56
N LYS A 7 2.58 29.72 -10.64
CA LYS A 7 1.82 30.85 -11.20
C LYS A 7 0.43 30.44 -11.70
N PHE A 8 0.28 29.25 -12.27
CA PHE A 8 -1.02 28.74 -12.70
C PHE A 8 -1.91 28.35 -11.51
N LYS A 9 -1.34 27.65 -10.52
CA LYS A 9 -2.05 27.28 -9.29
C LYS A 9 -2.51 28.53 -8.52
N ASP A 10 -1.63 29.49 -8.32
CA ASP A 10 -1.91 30.75 -7.64
C ASP A 10 -2.96 31.56 -8.41
N GLY A 11 -2.89 31.59 -9.75
CA GLY A 11 -3.87 32.23 -10.61
C GLY A 11 -5.28 31.65 -10.46
N LEU A 12 -5.40 30.32 -10.37
CA LEU A 12 -6.68 29.63 -10.17
C LEU A 12 -7.26 29.86 -8.76
N ASN A 13 -6.40 30.06 -7.77
CA ASN A 13 -6.78 30.23 -6.36
C ASN A 13 -6.85 31.70 -5.91
N ASN A 14 -6.58 32.68 -6.79
CA ASN A 14 -6.61 34.10 -6.41
C ASN A 14 -8.02 34.70 -6.29
N ARG A 15 -9.07 33.95 -6.67
CA ARG A 15 -10.46 34.42 -6.62
C ARG A 15 -11.28 33.59 -5.64
N SER A 16 -12.16 34.26 -4.91
CA SER A 16 -13.28 33.61 -4.24
C SER A 16 -14.48 33.56 -5.19
N VAL A 17 -15.20 32.44 -5.18
CA VAL A 17 -16.41 32.25 -5.99
C VAL A 17 -17.62 32.09 -5.09
N ARG A 18 -18.78 32.53 -5.56
CA ARG A 18 -20.06 32.20 -4.91
C ARG A 18 -20.36 30.73 -5.21
N ARG A 19 -20.39 29.89 -4.17
CA ARG A 19 -20.75 28.47 -4.28
C ARG A 19 -21.89 28.21 -3.33
N ILE A 20 -22.96 27.64 -3.87
CA ILE A 20 -24.18 27.29 -3.13
C ILE A 20 -24.25 25.76 -3.11
N ASN A 21 -24.09 25.13 -1.95
CA ASN A 21 -24.27 23.68 -1.82
C ASN A 21 -25.68 23.36 -1.30
N LEU A 22 -26.32 22.34 -1.86
CA LEU A 22 -27.64 21.86 -1.41
C LEU A 22 -27.64 21.44 0.08
N LYS A 23 -26.48 21.06 0.63
CA LYS A 23 -26.32 20.72 2.05
C LYS A 23 -26.51 21.94 2.96
N ASP A 24 -26.22 23.15 2.49
CA ASP A 24 -26.29 24.38 3.28
C ASP A 24 -27.76 24.76 3.59
N PHE A 25 -28.70 24.33 2.75
CA PHE A 25 -30.14 24.54 2.97
C PHE A 25 -30.77 23.54 3.93
N ARG A 26 -30.11 22.41 4.22
CA ARG A 26 -30.67 21.36 5.09
C ARG A 26 -30.74 21.77 6.57
N ASN A 27 -29.93 22.74 6.98
CA ASN A 27 -29.83 23.20 8.36
C ASN A 27 -30.56 24.53 8.62
N LEU A 28 -31.43 24.96 7.71
CA LEU A 28 -32.17 26.22 7.85
C LEU A 28 -33.17 26.14 9.01
N LYS A 29 -33.17 27.16 9.86
CA LYS A 29 -34.17 27.33 10.91
C LYS A 29 -35.33 28.17 10.38
N PHE A 30 -36.55 27.63 10.46
CA PHE A 30 -37.77 28.31 10.05
C PHE A 30 -38.25 29.28 11.12
N ASP A 31 -37.47 30.34 11.35
CA ASP A 31 -37.78 31.43 12.27
C ASP A 31 -37.70 32.79 11.55
N ALA A 32 -37.90 33.89 12.28
CA ALA A 32 -37.86 35.25 11.73
C ALA A 32 -36.52 35.64 11.07
N THR A 33 -35.46 34.83 11.25
CA THR A 33 -34.15 35.04 10.63
C THR A 33 -33.97 34.29 9.32
N LEU A 34 -34.96 33.49 8.88
CA LEU A 34 -34.91 32.71 7.64
C LEU A 34 -34.52 33.55 6.39
N PRO A 35 -35.04 34.76 6.15
CA PRO A 35 -34.59 35.59 5.02
C PRO A 35 -33.11 35.95 5.10
N LYS A 36 -32.60 36.22 6.31
CA LYS A 36 -31.19 36.52 6.56
C LYS A 36 -30.30 35.29 6.39
N GLN A 37 -30.77 34.10 6.81
CA GLN A 37 -30.06 32.84 6.62
C GLN A 37 -29.90 32.48 5.14
N ILE A 38 -30.99 32.60 4.36
CA ILE A 38 -30.96 32.38 2.91
C ILE A 38 -30.03 33.38 2.23
N GLN A 39 -30.10 34.66 2.61
CA GLN A 39 -29.23 35.70 2.06
C GLN A 39 -27.76 35.47 2.43
N ALA A 40 -27.46 34.89 3.60
CA ALA A 40 -26.10 34.50 3.98
C ALA A 40 -25.57 33.33 3.14
N ILE A 41 -26.40 32.31 2.86
CA ILE A 41 -26.02 31.17 1.99
C ILE A 41 -25.76 31.65 0.55
N ILE A 42 -26.63 32.51 0.01
CA ILE A 42 -26.50 33.05 -1.37
C ILE A 42 -25.26 33.94 -1.50
N ASN A 43 -24.92 34.69 -0.45
CA ASN A 43 -23.77 35.58 -0.45
C ASN A 43 -22.46 34.91 0.00
N ASN A 44 -22.49 33.65 0.40
CA ASN A 44 -21.30 32.92 0.82
C ASN A 44 -20.29 32.84 -0.32
N ARG A 45 -19.06 33.27 -0.04
CA ARG A 45 -17.93 33.24 -0.97
C ARG A 45 -16.89 32.30 -0.40
N ILE A 46 -16.58 31.26 -1.16
CA ILE A 46 -15.58 30.26 -0.78
C ILE A 46 -14.29 30.56 -1.55
N GLN A 47 -13.18 30.51 -0.85
CA GLN A 47 -11.86 30.60 -1.47
C GLN A 47 -11.58 29.31 -2.23
N LEU A 48 -11.18 29.43 -3.49
CA LEU A 48 -10.82 28.27 -4.31
C LEU A 48 -9.50 27.68 -3.78
N ASN A 49 -9.46 26.35 -3.67
CA ASN A 49 -8.25 25.60 -3.32
C ASN A 49 -8.03 24.49 -4.35
N LYS A 50 -7.93 24.90 -5.60
CA LYS A 50 -7.73 24.04 -6.75
C LYS A 50 -6.27 23.57 -6.81
N GLU A 51 -6.10 22.30 -7.14
CA GLU A 51 -4.78 21.75 -7.48
C GLU A 51 -4.67 21.56 -8.99
N ILE A 52 -3.45 21.56 -9.52
CA ILE A 52 -3.22 21.30 -10.94
C ILE A 52 -2.22 20.18 -11.15
N GLU A 53 -2.38 19.42 -12.22
CA GLU A 53 -1.41 18.43 -12.71
C GLU A 53 -1.07 18.79 -14.16
N MET A 54 0.21 18.83 -14.50
CA MET A 54 0.68 19.20 -15.83
C MET A 54 1.56 18.09 -16.42
N SER A 55 1.22 17.62 -17.61
CA SER A 55 2.01 16.61 -18.36
C SER A 55 2.17 17.01 -19.83
N TYR A 56 3.12 16.36 -20.52
CA TYR A 56 3.41 16.62 -21.94
C TYR A 56 3.69 15.31 -22.68
N ASP A 57 2.88 14.99 -23.68
CA ASP A 57 2.96 13.77 -24.51
C ASP A 57 2.90 14.08 -26.02
N GLY A 58 3.30 15.30 -26.39
CA GLY A 58 3.12 15.87 -27.73
C GLY A 58 2.16 17.06 -27.72
N MET A 59 1.30 17.16 -26.70
CA MET A 59 0.56 18.36 -26.34
C MET A 59 0.69 18.65 -24.84
N LEU A 60 0.50 19.92 -24.44
CA LEU A 60 0.43 20.27 -23.02
C LEU A 60 -0.94 19.87 -22.46
N ILE A 61 -0.94 18.94 -21.50
CA ILE A 61 -2.13 18.54 -20.76
C ILE A 61 -2.09 19.20 -19.40
N MET A 62 -3.12 19.98 -19.06
CA MET A 62 -3.31 20.57 -17.73
C MET A 62 -4.63 20.09 -17.16
N ARG A 63 -4.58 19.39 -16.03
CA ARG A 63 -5.76 18.97 -15.27
C ARG A 63 -5.90 19.87 -14.07
N VAL A 64 -7.13 20.30 -13.79
CA VAL A 64 -7.45 21.17 -12.65
C VAL A 64 -8.44 20.43 -11.76
N TYR A 65 -8.07 20.23 -10.49
CA TYR A 65 -8.88 19.58 -9.47
C TYR A 65 -9.51 20.64 -8.56
N ASP A 66 -10.76 20.43 -8.13
CA ASP A 66 -11.48 21.38 -7.29
C ASP A 66 -11.04 21.36 -5.81
N GLU A 67 -10.43 20.25 -5.38
CA GLU A 67 -9.91 20.05 -4.03
C GLU A 67 -8.48 19.48 -4.11
N GLY A 68 -7.65 19.84 -3.13
CA GLY A 68 -6.30 19.29 -2.95
C GLY A 68 -6.31 17.82 -2.51
N LEU A 69 -5.15 17.16 -2.54
CA LEU A 69 -5.01 15.81 -1.99
C LEU A 69 -5.44 15.82 -0.53
N THR A 70 -6.25 14.84 -0.16
CA THR A 70 -6.70 14.67 1.23
C THR A 70 -5.47 14.56 2.13
N LYS A 71 -5.38 15.45 3.13
CA LYS A 71 -4.24 15.49 4.07
C LYS A 71 -4.20 14.29 5.01
N GLU A 72 -5.35 13.62 5.20
CA GLU A 72 -5.51 12.48 6.09
C GLU A 72 -6.53 11.51 5.51
N LEU A 73 -6.06 10.33 5.12
CA LEU A 73 -6.93 9.26 4.67
C LEU A 73 -7.24 8.36 5.87
N LEU A 74 -8.44 8.50 6.42
CA LEU A 74 -8.89 7.66 7.55
C LEU A 74 -9.06 6.21 7.09
N TYR A 75 -8.42 5.30 7.81
CA TYR A 75 -8.61 3.86 7.64
C TYR A 75 -9.78 3.40 8.51
N ASP A 76 -10.96 3.31 7.90
CA ASP A 76 -12.23 3.00 8.56
C ASP A 76 -12.94 1.79 7.91
N ASP A 77 -14.05 1.35 8.51
CA ASP A 77 -14.83 0.22 7.99
C ASP A 77 -15.34 0.48 6.57
N ASN A 78 -15.66 1.74 6.24
CA ASN A 78 -16.07 2.11 4.89
C ASN A 78 -14.94 1.88 3.87
N MET A 79 -13.67 2.13 4.23
CA MET A 79 -12.53 1.78 3.40
C MET A 79 -12.41 0.28 3.20
N LEU A 80 -12.60 -0.51 4.25
CA LEU A 80 -12.56 -1.98 4.16
C LEU A 80 -13.62 -2.52 3.20
N THR A 81 -14.81 -1.91 3.12
CA THR A 81 -15.83 -2.35 2.15
C THR A 81 -15.46 -2.13 0.68
N LYS A 82 -14.46 -1.29 0.39
CA LYS A 82 -14.03 -0.95 -0.99
C LYS A 82 -12.97 -1.90 -1.54
N VAL A 83 -12.44 -2.80 -0.72
CA VAL A 83 -11.43 -3.78 -1.09
C VAL A 83 -11.98 -5.18 -0.80
N LYS A 84 -11.63 -6.17 -1.62
CA LYS A 84 -12.10 -7.55 -1.46
C LYS A 84 -10.98 -8.54 -1.65
N HIS A 85 -11.10 -9.71 -1.03
CA HIS A 85 -10.12 -10.80 -1.16
C HIS A 85 -8.69 -10.29 -0.88
N TRP A 86 -7.78 -10.58 -1.80
CA TRP A 86 -6.36 -10.25 -1.76
C TRP A 86 -6.03 -8.80 -2.16
N GLN A 87 -6.98 -7.88 -1.98
CA GLN A 87 -6.80 -6.46 -2.25
C GLN A 87 -6.44 -5.69 -0.99
N VAL A 88 -5.52 -4.74 -1.12
CA VAL A 88 -5.17 -3.81 -0.03
C VAL A 88 -5.27 -2.36 -0.50
N PRO A 89 -5.77 -1.45 0.36
CA PRO A 89 -5.83 -0.04 0.05
C PRO A 89 -4.43 0.58 0.14
N VAL A 90 -3.99 1.22 -0.94
CA VAL A 90 -2.68 1.88 -0.99
C VAL A 90 -2.79 3.36 -0.69
N GLY A 91 -3.87 4.00 -1.16
CA GLY A 91 -4.10 5.41 -0.93
C GLY A 91 -5.19 5.98 -1.81
N VAL A 92 -5.17 7.30 -1.96
CA VAL A 92 -6.06 8.03 -2.87
C VAL A 92 -5.21 8.95 -3.73
N THR A 93 -5.50 8.99 -5.02
CA THR A 93 -5.05 10.10 -5.87
C THR A 93 -6.15 11.16 -5.92
N TYR A 94 -5.90 12.25 -6.64
CA TYR A 94 -6.93 13.24 -6.96
C TYR A 94 -8.14 12.66 -7.72
N LYS A 95 -8.02 11.47 -8.31
CA LYS A 95 -9.04 10.86 -9.17
C LYS A 95 -9.69 9.64 -8.56
N GLU A 96 -8.90 8.82 -7.87
CA GLU A 96 -9.32 7.47 -7.56
C GLU A 96 -8.71 6.93 -6.27
N PHE A 97 -9.45 6.01 -5.68
CA PHE A 97 -8.95 5.15 -4.62
C PHE A 97 -8.03 4.09 -5.24
N VAL A 98 -6.78 4.07 -4.77
CA VAL A 98 -5.74 3.20 -5.29
C VAL A 98 -5.71 1.92 -4.47
N VAL A 99 -5.83 0.81 -5.17
CA VAL A 99 -5.83 -0.54 -4.60
C VAL A 99 -4.70 -1.34 -5.23
N HIS A 100 -4.01 -2.11 -4.42
CA HIS A 100 -3.11 -3.15 -4.88
C HIS A 100 -3.83 -4.50 -4.78
N ASP A 101 -3.80 -5.27 -5.87
CA ASP A 101 -4.46 -6.58 -5.98
C ASP A 101 -3.38 -7.66 -6.12
N PHE A 102 -3.23 -8.49 -5.08
CA PHE A 102 -2.18 -9.50 -5.01
C PHE A 102 -2.40 -10.70 -5.93
N GLU A 103 -3.57 -10.84 -6.58
CA GLU A 103 -3.75 -11.83 -7.66
C GLU A 103 -3.25 -11.30 -9.00
N LYS A 104 -3.20 -9.97 -9.18
CA LYS A 104 -2.65 -9.34 -10.39
C LYS A 104 -1.15 -9.08 -10.28
N LEU A 105 -0.72 -8.63 -9.10
CA LEU A 105 0.66 -8.25 -8.81
C LEU A 105 1.04 -8.89 -7.48
N GLN A 106 1.79 -9.99 -7.53
CA GLN A 106 2.02 -10.83 -6.35
C GLN A 106 2.98 -10.20 -5.32
N MET A 107 3.57 -9.06 -5.67
CA MET A 107 4.56 -8.37 -4.89
C MET A 107 4.30 -6.87 -4.84
N LEU A 108 4.44 -6.32 -3.63
CA LEU A 108 4.34 -4.90 -3.36
C LEU A 108 5.63 -4.38 -2.71
N VAL A 109 6.22 -3.35 -3.30
CA VAL A 109 7.38 -2.65 -2.74
C VAL A 109 6.95 -1.31 -2.15
N VAL A 110 7.25 -1.09 -0.88
CA VAL A 110 6.89 0.13 -0.14
C VAL A 110 8.17 0.91 0.19
N ALA A 111 8.42 1.98 -0.56
CA ALA A 111 9.59 2.84 -0.36
C ALA A 111 9.19 4.18 0.27
N GLY A 112 10.01 4.70 1.20
CA GLY A 112 9.75 5.98 1.85
C GLY A 112 10.60 6.19 3.10
N MET A 113 10.82 7.44 3.50
CA MET A 113 11.65 7.77 4.68
C MET A 113 10.96 7.38 6.00
N THR A 114 11.73 7.33 7.10
CA THR A 114 11.17 7.09 8.44
C THR A 114 10.14 8.16 8.82
N ARG A 115 9.06 7.74 9.51
CA ARG A 115 7.86 8.56 9.87
C ARG A 115 6.90 8.89 8.72
N TYR A 116 7.14 8.41 7.50
CA TYR A 116 6.19 8.56 6.37
C TYR A 116 5.12 7.45 6.33
N GLY A 117 4.81 6.84 7.47
CA GLY A 117 3.67 5.92 7.57
C GLY A 117 3.87 4.52 6.96
N LYS A 118 5.07 4.10 6.53
CA LYS A 118 5.28 2.73 5.99
C LYS A 118 4.81 1.62 6.94
N THR A 119 5.24 1.65 8.19
CA THR A 119 4.80 0.66 9.19
C THR A 119 3.29 0.75 9.44
N VAL A 120 2.69 1.94 9.34
CA VAL A 120 1.23 2.10 9.44
C VAL A 120 0.55 1.46 8.22
N PHE A 121 1.07 1.68 7.02
CA PHE A 121 0.60 1.04 5.81
C PHE A 121 0.68 -0.49 5.90
N LEU A 122 1.81 -1.06 6.36
CA LEU A 122 1.95 -2.51 6.54
C LEU A 122 0.92 -3.05 7.54
N LYS A 123 0.68 -2.37 8.66
CA LYS A 123 -0.36 -2.73 9.64
C LYS A 123 -1.75 -2.71 9.01
N ASN A 124 -2.06 -1.69 8.21
CA ASN A 124 -3.33 -1.57 7.51
C ASN A 124 -3.50 -2.69 6.48
N ALA A 125 -2.46 -3.00 5.70
CA ALA A 125 -2.48 -4.10 4.73
C ALA A 125 -2.73 -5.46 5.41
N ILE A 126 -2.00 -5.77 6.49
CA ILE A 126 -2.21 -6.99 7.29
C ILE A 126 -3.65 -7.04 7.82
N THR A 127 -4.14 -5.94 8.38
CA THR A 127 -5.50 -5.84 8.92
C THR A 127 -6.56 -6.06 7.83
N THR A 128 -6.39 -5.45 6.66
CA THR A 128 -7.30 -5.63 5.51
C THR A 128 -7.36 -7.10 5.09
N LEU A 129 -6.20 -7.73 4.94
CA LEU A 129 -6.10 -9.12 4.48
C LEU A 129 -6.70 -10.10 5.50
N ILE A 130 -6.47 -9.88 6.80
CA ILE A 130 -7.12 -10.67 7.87
C ILE A 130 -8.64 -10.48 7.84
N ASN A 131 -9.11 -9.26 7.62
CA ASN A 131 -10.55 -8.97 7.54
C ASN A 131 -11.20 -9.65 6.33
N ASN A 132 -10.53 -9.63 5.18
CA ASN A 132 -11.09 -10.13 3.93
C ASN A 132 -11.02 -11.65 3.82
N GLU A 133 -9.91 -12.26 4.26
CA GLU A 133 -9.61 -13.68 4.08
C GLU A 133 -9.18 -14.33 5.41
N PRO A 134 -10.03 -14.30 6.46
CA PRO A 134 -9.65 -14.65 7.83
C PRO A 134 -9.21 -16.11 7.99
N ASP A 135 -9.67 -17.01 7.14
CA ASP A 135 -9.36 -18.44 7.19
C ASP A 135 -8.31 -18.86 6.14
N ASN A 136 -8.04 -18.00 5.17
CA ASN A 136 -7.18 -18.30 4.02
C ASN A 136 -5.86 -17.52 4.02
N VAL A 137 -5.72 -16.47 4.83
CA VAL A 137 -4.46 -15.71 4.90
C VAL A 137 -3.51 -16.27 5.96
N LYS A 138 -2.23 -16.39 5.59
CA LYS A 138 -1.12 -16.66 6.49
C LYS A 138 -0.05 -15.58 6.39
N PHE A 139 0.68 -15.35 7.46
CA PHE A 139 1.75 -14.36 7.52
C PHE A 139 3.04 -14.90 8.12
N THR A 140 4.14 -14.55 7.47
CA THR A 140 5.46 -14.45 8.09
C THR A 140 5.85 -12.97 8.13
N LEU A 141 6.06 -12.43 9.32
CA LEU A 141 6.35 -11.02 9.54
C LEU A 141 7.82 -10.86 9.94
N ILE A 142 8.56 -10.09 9.18
CA ILE A 142 9.99 -9.83 9.39
C ILE A 142 10.14 -8.37 9.80
N ASP A 143 10.45 -8.12 11.07
CA ASP A 143 10.62 -6.80 11.68
C ASP A 143 12.04 -6.62 12.17
N LEU A 144 12.91 -6.16 11.26
CA LEU A 144 14.33 -5.94 11.54
C LEU A 144 14.61 -4.68 12.38
N LYS A 145 13.56 -3.99 12.86
CA LYS A 145 13.67 -2.81 13.75
C LYS A 145 13.35 -3.11 15.21
N GLY A 146 13.49 -4.37 15.64
CA GLY A 146 13.36 -4.77 17.04
C GLY A 146 11.96 -5.24 17.45
N GLY A 147 11.15 -5.74 16.51
CA GLY A 147 9.95 -6.54 16.80
C GLY A 147 8.73 -5.80 17.35
N LEU A 148 8.78 -4.49 17.55
CA LEU A 148 7.67 -3.72 18.12
C LEU A 148 6.57 -3.44 17.11
N ALA A 149 6.89 -3.39 15.81
CA ALA A 149 5.93 -2.99 14.78
C ALA A 149 4.77 -3.99 14.69
N PHE A 150 5.06 -5.28 14.69
CA PHE A 150 4.07 -6.33 14.48
C PHE A 150 3.65 -7.10 15.74
N SER A 151 4.13 -6.68 16.91
CA SER A 151 3.81 -7.29 18.21
C SER A 151 2.32 -7.54 18.43
N ARG A 152 1.45 -6.63 17.97
CA ARG A 152 -0.01 -6.73 18.11
C ARG A 152 -0.64 -7.86 17.29
N PHE A 153 0.03 -8.31 16.23
CA PHE A 153 -0.47 -9.39 15.37
C PHE A 153 0.01 -10.77 15.81
N MET A 154 0.94 -10.87 16.78
CA MET A 154 1.46 -12.17 17.25
C MET A 154 0.37 -13.10 17.80
N ALA A 155 -0.76 -12.54 18.26
CA ALA A 155 -1.90 -13.31 18.76
C ALA A 155 -2.92 -13.69 17.67
N CYS A 156 -2.74 -13.22 16.44
CA CYS A 156 -3.63 -13.56 15.32
C CYS A 156 -3.31 -14.97 14.81
N LYS A 157 -4.32 -15.84 14.65
CA LYS A 157 -4.16 -17.22 14.16
C LYS A 157 -3.48 -17.33 12.79
N GLN A 158 -3.54 -16.26 12.00
CA GLN A 158 -2.98 -16.15 10.67
C GLN A 158 -1.46 -15.90 10.69
N VAL A 159 -0.91 -15.39 11.79
CA VAL A 159 0.53 -15.11 11.90
C VAL A 159 1.24 -16.37 12.38
N GLN A 160 2.04 -16.95 11.49
CA GLN A 160 2.80 -18.17 11.80
C GLN A 160 4.13 -17.85 12.47
N THR A 161 4.84 -16.85 11.95
CA THR A 161 6.18 -16.49 12.40
C THR A 161 6.35 -14.99 12.46
N VAL A 162 7.01 -14.49 13.51
CA VAL A 162 7.49 -13.11 13.60
C VAL A 162 8.98 -13.14 13.89
N ALA A 163 9.79 -12.79 12.89
CA ALA A 163 11.24 -12.69 13.00
C ALA A 163 11.67 -11.27 13.35
N LYS A 164 12.56 -11.12 14.33
CA LYS A 164 12.93 -9.83 14.94
C LYS A 164 14.41 -9.46 14.78
N ASN A 165 15.23 -10.41 14.34
CA ASN A 165 16.67 -10.27 14.14
C ASN A 165 17.12 -11.07 12.91
N GLY A 166 18.40 -11.01 12.59
CA GLY A 166 18.96 -11.65 11.39
C GLY A 166 18.85 -13.18 11.40
N GLU A 167 19.12 -13.82 12.53
CA GLU A 167 19.06 -15.28 12.69
C GLU A 167 17.62 -15.78 12.51
N GLU A 168 16.66 -15.23 13.25
CA GLU A 168 15.23 -15.56 13.12
C GLU A 168 14.72 -15.27 11.70
N THR A 169 15.25 -14.25 11.04
CA THR A 169 14.88 -13.92 9.66
C THR A 169 15.36 -14.99 8.69
N LEU A 170 16.59 -15.46 8.86
CA LEU A 170 17.14 -16.52 8.02
C LEU A 170 16.34 -17.82 8.22
N GLU A 171 16.10 -18.23 9.47
CA GLU A 171 15.29 -19.41 9.79
C GLU A 171 13.90 -19.33 9.18
N ALA A 172 13.23 -18.17 9.28
CA ALA A 172 11.91 -17.97 8.71
C ALA A 172 11.92 -18.08 7.18
N LEU A 173 12.92 -17.49 6.50
CA LEU A 173 13.05 -17.56 5.05
C LEU A 173 13.37 -18.98 4.56
N GLU A 174 14.15 -19.75 5.32
CA GLU A 174 14.45 -21.15 5.01
C GLU A 174 13.21 -22.03 5.16
N ALA A 175 12.44 -21.86 6.24
CA ALA A 175 11.18 -22.56 6.42
C ALA A 175 10.17 -22.27 5.29
N ILE A 176 10.04 -21.01 4.89
CA ILE A 176 9.20 -20.63 3.74
C ILE A 176 9.67 -21.32 2.46
N HIS A 177 10.98 -21.33 2.21
CA HIS A 177 11.54 -21.94 1.01
C HIS A 177 11.31 -23.46 0.96
N GLU A 178 11.43 -24.15 2.10
CA GLU A 178 11.08 -25.58 2.19
C GLU A 178 9.60 -25.83 1.90
N ASP A 179 8.71 -25.02 2.47
CA ASP A 179 7.26 -25.16 2.24
C ASP A 179 6.88 -24.83 0.80
N LEU A 180 7.61 -23.90 0.17
CA LEU A 180 7.48 -23.60 -1.24
C LEU A 180 7.85 -24.82 -2.10
N ILE A 181 8.98 -25.48 -1.82
CA ILE A 181 9.39 -26.71 -2.51
C ILE A 181 8.35 -27.82 -2.34
N LYS A 182 7.90 -28.09 -1.11
CA LYS A 182 6.88 -29.11 -0.84
C LYS A 182 5.58 -28.85 -1.62
N ARG A 183 5.15 -27.58 -1.68
CA ARG A 183 3.95 -27.19 -2.44
C ARG A 183 4.17 -27.34 -3.94
N GLN A 184 5.34 -27.00 -4.44
CA GLN A 184 5.70 -27.21 -5.85
C GLN A 184 5.66 -28.70 -6.23
N GLU A 185 6.25 -29.56 -5.41
CA GLU A 185 6.21 -31.01 -5.60
C GLU A 185 4.78 -31.55 -5.59
N HIS A 186 3.94 -31.04 -4.68
CA HIS A 186 2.52 -31.38 -4.63
C HIS A 186 1.76 -30.98 -5.89
N PHE A 187 2.00 -29.78 -6.43
CA PHE A 187 1.37 -29.32 -7.67
C PHE A 187 1.81 -30.18 -8.86
N LEU A 188 3.11 -30.45 -8.96
CA LEU A 188 3.66 -31.32 -10.01
C LEU A 188 3.07 -32.73 -9.96
N ALA A 189 2.90 -33.31 -8.76
CA ALA A 189 2.32 -34.64 -8.59
C ALA A 189 0.83 -34.72 -9.03
N ASN A 190 0.11 -33.60 -8.96
CA ASN A 190 -1.30 -33.51 -9.38
C ASN A 190 -1.47 -32.95 -10.80
N GLY A 191 -0.38 -32.55 -11.46
CA GLY A 191 -0.40 -31.98 -12.80
C GLY A 191 -0.91 -30.54 -12.88
N TRP A 192 -0.87 -29.79 -11.77
CA TRP A 192 -1.28 -28.38 -11.74
C TRP A 192 -0.12 -27.46 -12.09
N GLU A 193 -0.36 -26.49 -12.97
CA GLU A 193 0.65 -25.50 -13.39
C GLU A 193 0.81 -24.37 -12.36
N ASP A 194 -0.28 -23.98 -11.70
CA ASP A 194 -0.28 -22.91 -10.72
C ASP A 194 -1.38 -23.05 -9.66
N ILE A 195 -1.41 -22.07 -8.76
CA ILE A 195 -2.33 -22.05 -7.62
C ILE A 195 -3.80 -21.90 -8.03
N GLY A 196 -4.07 -21.28 -9.17
CA GLY A 196 -5.41 -21.14 -9.72
C GLY A 196 -5.94 -22.49 -10.19
N GLU A 197 -5.13 -23.25 -10.92
CA GLU A 197 -5.48 -24.61 -11.34
C GLU A 197 -5.64 -25.58 -10.16
N ALA A 198 -4.78 -25.44 -9.15
CA ALA A 198 -4.86 -26.21 -7.92
C ALA A 198 -6.12 -25.90 -7.08
N GLY A 199 -6.82 -24.80 -7.36
CA GLY A 199 -7.96 -24.33 -6.55
C GLY A 199 -7.59 -24.07 -5.09
N TRP A 200 -6.31 -23.78 -4.82
CA TRP A 200 -5.81 -23.60 -3.46
C TRP A 200 -6.14 -22.19 -2.99
N GLU A 201 -6.98 -22.07 -1.97
CA GLU A 201 -7.48 -20.76 -1.51
C GLU A 201 -6.44 -20.01 -0.67
N GLU A 202 -5.62 -20.73 0.10
CA GLU A 202 -4.68 -20.11 1.03
C GLU A 202 -3.62 -19.25 0.33
N ARG A 203 -3.30 -18.10 0.91
CA ARG A 203 -2.16 -17.26 0.52
C ARG A 203 -1.26 -16.99 1.71
N HIS A 204 0.04 -17.15 1.51
CA HIS A 204 1.05 -16.85 2.53
C HIS A 204 1.78 -15.56 2.17
N PHE A 205 1.58 -14.54 2.99
CA PHE A 205 2.23 -13.24 2.87
C PHE A 205 3.53 -13.20 3.67
N ILE A 206 4.62 -12.91 2.99
CA ILE A 206 5.90 -12.54 3.59
C ILE A 206 5.95 -11.02 3.65
N VAL A 207 5.94 -10.45 4.85
CA VAL A 207 5.97 -9.00 5.07
C VAL A 207 7.29 -8.61 5.70
N VAL A 208 8.10 -7.85 4.97
CA VAL A 208 9.41 -7.37 5.42
C VAL A 208 9.33 -5.88 5.72
N ASP A 209 9.46 -5.48 6.99
CA ASP A 209 9.70 -4.08 7.37
C ASP A 209 11.21 -3.82 7.39
N GLU A 210 11.64 -2.83 6.62
CA GLU A 210 13.03 -2.43 6.45
C GLU A 210 13.96 -3.53 5.96
N GLY A 211 13.69 -4.08 4.78
CA GLY A 211 14.56 -5.09 4.18
C GLY A 211 15.98 -4.62 3.85
N ALA A 212 16.27 -3.30 3.92
CA ALA A 212 17.64 -2.79 3.85
C ALA A 212 18.51 -3.27 5.02
N GLU A 213 17.92 -3.58 6.18
CA GLU A 213 18.66 -4.11 7.35
C GLU A 213 19.26 -5.49 7.09
N ILE A 214 18.80 -6.22 6.07
CA ILE A 214 19.41 -7.50 5.65
C ILE A 214 20.88 -7.29 5.27
N ALA A 215 21.22 -6.15 4.68
CA ALA A 215 22.61 -5.82 4.37
C ALA A 215 23.48 -5.62 5.63
N GLY A 216 22.84 -5.44 6.80
CA GLY A 216 23.48 -5.24 8.10
C GLY A 216 23.66 -6.50 8.94
N PHE A 217 23.25 -7.70 8.49
CA PHE A 217 23.51 -8.91 9.27
C PHE A 217 25.02 -9.12 9.42
N GLU A 218 25.47 -9.69 10.54
CA GLU A 218 26.90 -9.74 10.87
C GLU A 218 27.68 -10.61 9.88
N GLU A 219 27.20 -11.82 9.64
CA GLU A 219 27.86 -12.80 8.78
C GLU A 219 27.52 -12.59 7.30
N LYS A 220 28.55 -12.58 6.46
CA LYS A 220 28.36 -12.43 5.00
C LYS A 220 27.54 -13.57 4.40
N ALA A 221 27.77 -14.79 4.88
CA ALA A 221 27.05 -15.97 4.41
C ALA A 221 25.54 -15.83 4.63
N ASP A 222 25.13 -15.33 5.80
CA ASP A 222 23.73 -15.14 6.16
C ASP A 222 23.08 -14.05 5.31
N ARG A 223 23.78 -12.94 5.06
CA ARG A 223 23.32 -11.89 4.14
C ARG A 223 23.07 -12.42 2.73
N ASP A 224 24.05 -13.15 2.18
CA ASP A 224 23.98 -13.70 0.83
C ASP A 224 22.87 -14.75 0.74
N ARG A 225 22.72 -15.58 1.77
CA ARG A 225 21.67 -16.62 1.87
C ARG A 225 20.27 -16.02 1.98
N ALA A 226 20.05 -15.06 2.87
CA ALA A 226 18.76 -14.38 3.02
C ALA A 226 18.35 -13.67 1.73
N THR A 227 19.31 -12.99 1.07
CA THR A 227 19.07 -12.33 -0.23
C THR A 227 18.70 -13.34 -1.32
N HIS A 228 19.37 -14.49 -1.35
CA HIS A 228 19.08 -15.57 -2.29
C HIS A 228 17.67 -16.15 -2.07
N LEU A 229 17.32 -16.46 -0.83
CA LEU A 229 16.00 -17.01 -0.46
C LEU A 229 14.86 -16.04 -0.82
N LEU A 230 15.01 -14.75 -0.51
CA LEU A 230 14.04 -13.73 -0.91
C LEU A 230 13.89 -13.63 -2.44
N GLY A 231 14.99 -13.79 -3.18
CA GLY A 231 14.96 -13.86 -4.64
C GLY A 231 14.15 -15.05 -5.15
N GLU A 232 14.37 -16.24 -4.59
CA GLU A 232 13.61 -17.44 -4.95
C GLU A 232 12.12 -17.31 -4.61
N ILE A 233 11.79 -16.84 -3.39
CA ILE A 233 10.40 -16.59 -2.99
C ILE A 233 9.72 -15.62 -3.97
N ALA A 234 10.40 -14.53 -4.34
CA ALA A 234 9.86 -13.57 -5.31
C ALA A 234 9.72 -14.15 -6.73
N ARG A 235 10.57 -15.10 -7.12
CA ARG A 235 10.62 -15.70 -8.46
C ARG A 235 9.56 -16.77 -8.67
N ILE A 236 9.45 -17.73 -7.75
CA ILE A 236 8.60 -18.92 -7.91
C ILE A 236 7.40 -18.94 -6.97
N GLY A 237 7.39 -18.10 -5.93
CA GLY A 237 6.31 -18.07 -4.94
C GLY A 237 4.95 -17.65 -5.50
N ALA A 238 4.93 -16.82 -6.56
CA ALA A 238 3.71 -16.30 -7.17
C ALA A 238 2.73 -17.41 -7.58
N GLY A 239 3.21 -18.39 -8.34
CA GLY A 239 2.43 -19.54 -8.81
C GLY A 239 2.05 -20.53 -7.72
N LEU A 240 2.64 -20.41 -6.52
CA LEU A 240 2.44 -21.32 -5.38
C LEU A 240 1.69 -20.66 -4.21
N GLY A 241 1.14 -19.45 -4.43
CA GLY A 241 0.34 -18.74 -3.42
C GLY A 241 1.11 -17.94 -2.40
N TYR A 242 2.40 -17.72 -2.60
CA TYR A 242 3.20 -16.83 -1.77
C TYR A 242 3.14 -15.41 -2.34
N ARG A 243 3.06 -14.43 -1.45
CA ARG A 243 2.98 -13.00 -1.78
C ARG A 243 4.01 -12.24 -0.95
N LEU A 244 4.64 -11.22 -1.54
CA LEU A 244 5.72 -10.49 -0.89
C LEU A 244 5.35 -9.01 -0.72
N ILE A 245 5.37 -8.51 0.51
CA ILE A 245 5.31 -7.08 0.82
C ILE A 245 6.66 -6.66 1.39
N PHE A 246 7.40 -5.85 0.63
CA PHE A 246 8.76 -5.48 0.99
C PHE A 246 8.87 -3.97 1.20
N ALA A 247 9.11 -3.54 2.43
CA ALA A 247 9.31 -2.14 2.76
C ALA A 247 10.79 -1.80 2.96
N THR A 248 11.22 -0.64 2.47
CA THR A 248 12.59 -0.14 2.64
C THR A 248 12.64 1.39 2.69
N GLN A 249 13.55 1.96 3.49
CA GLN A 249 13.88 3.39 3.52
C GLN A 249 14.82 3.78 2.39
N TYR A 250 15.68 2.85 2.00
CA TYR A 250 16.71 3.05 1.01
C TYR A 250 16.33 2.24 -0.22
N PRO A 251 15.67 2.86 -1.22
CA PRO A 251 15.40 2.20 -2.49
C PRO A 251 16.70 2.16 -3.31
N THR A 252 17.74 1.48 -2.82
CA THR A 252 19.00 1.29 -3.55
C THR A 252 18.92 0.04 -4.42
N ALA A 253 19.77 -0.01 -5.44
CA ALA A 253 19.86 -1.16 -6.32
C ALA A 253 20.27 -2.45 -5.57
N ASP A 254 20.98 -2.34 -4.46
CA ASP A 254 21.58 -3.49 -3.80
C ASP A 254 20.64 -4.20 -2.81
N VAL A 255 19.61 -3.50 -2.32
CA VAL A 255 18.63 -4.03 -1.35
C VAL A 255 17.55 -4.86 -2.01
N PHE A 256 17.33 -4.69 -3.32
CA PHE A 256 16.32 -5.44 -4.06
C PHE A 256 16.96 -6.59 -4.84
N PRO A 257 16.53 -7.85 -4.64
CA PRO A 257 16.81 -8.91 -5.59
C PRO A 257 16.47 -8.42 -7.00
N ARG A 258 17.31 -8.73 -8.00
CA ARG A 258 17.13 -8.22 -9.38
C ARG A 258 15.72 -8.49 -9.92
N GLN A 259 15.08 -9.57 -9.49
CA GLN A 259 13.72 -9.97 -9.85
C GLN A 259 12.64 -9.08 -9.22
N VAL A 260 12.86 -8.59 -7.99
CA VAL A 260 11.99 -7.57 -7.34
C VAL A 260 11.98 -6.26 -8.14
N LYS A 261 13.06 -5.96 -8.87
CA LYS A 261 13.12 -4.78 -9.76
C LYS A 261 12.40 -4.96 -11.10
N ALA A 262 12.18 -6.19 -11.55
CA ALA A 262 11.51 -6.48 -12.82
C ALA A 262 9.98 -6.36 -12.68
N ASN A 263 9.44 -6.70 -11.51
CA ASN A 263 8.00 -6.67 -11.20
C ASN A 263 7.56 -5.36 -10.52
N LYS A 264 8.12 -4.21 -10.92
CA LYS A 264 7.73 -2.91 -10.34
C LYS A 264 6.31 -2.53 -10.72
N ALA A 265 5.36 -2.84 -9.84
CA ALA A 265 4.22 -1.97 -9.61
C ALA A 265 4.75 -0.59 -9.17
N GLN A 266 4.15 0.49 -9.66
CA GLN A 266 4.59 1.88 -9.42
C GLN A 266 5.03 2.12 -7.97
N PRO A 267 6.20 2.77 -7.72
CA PRO A 267 6.54 3.24 -6.39
C PRO A 267 5.50 4.29 -5.97
N TYR A 268 4.61 3.92 -5.06
CA TYR A 268 3.67 4.86 -4.43
C TYR A 268 4.45 5.69 -3.43
N ALA A 269 5.10 6.74 -3.91
CA ALA A 269 5.69 7.76 -3.06
C ALA A 269 4.55 8.59 -2.45
N SER A 270 4.36 8.48 -1.14
CA SER A 270 3.59 9.45 -0.37
C SER A 270 4.38 10.77 -0.36
N SER A 271 4.02 11.68 -1.26
CA SER A 271 4.48 13.08 -1.28
C SER A 271 3.55 13.96 -0.46
#